data_AF-A0A454JDT1-F1
#
_entry.id   AF-A0A454JDT1-F1
#
_cell.length_a   1.000
_cell.length_b   1.000
_cell.length_c   1.000
_cell.angle_alpha   90.00
_cell.angle_beta   90.00
_cell.angle_gamma   90.00
#
_symmetry.space_group_name_H-M   'P 1'
#
loop_
_entity.id
_entity.type
_entity.pdbx_description
1 polymer ?
#
loop_
_entity_poly.entity_id
_entity_poly.type
_entity_poly.pdbx_seq_one_letter_code
_entity_poly.pdbx_strand_id
1 'polypeptide(L)'
;MTGFVTWMIGEDPWECLQLLVSGAFGSGEGIGYTLFYTTGFIFTGLAVATAFHAGLFNIGGEGQAYLAGLGVTLVVLAFDHTLPPIVLVPLCILAAMGFGAAWAFIPGWLQAKRGSHIVVTTIMFNFIAYSLMLYLIGHHLIEAGSQNPTTREFGQASWIPAIHQVAAGMGISLPSTPLNLTFVMALLACGLFYLLVWHSRWGFQLRTVGVNESAARYAGINVSKTIILAMCVSGALSGFAAINELLGSTHRMNVSFTNGVGFVGIAVALMGRNHPVGIILSALLFGGLTQGGLELSFEKPVITREMIIFIQGLIILFCGALENLFEPFIAGLFKRKEDK
;
A
#
# COMPACT_ATOMS: atom_id res chain seq x y z
N MET A 1 -7.94 20.05 -14.21
CA MET A 1 -6.91 19.29 -14.94
C MET A 1 -7.45 17.95 -15.44
N THR A 2 -7.95 17.08 -14.56
CA THR A 2 -8.76 15.91 -14.95
C THR A 2 -9.88 16.29 -15.92
N GLY A 3 -10.61 17.36 -15.61
CA GLY A 3 -11.64 17.89 -16.51
C GLY A 3 -11.14 18.42 -17.86
N PHE A 4 -9.87 18.82 -17.97
CA PHE A 4 -9.31 19.25 -19.27
C PHE A 4 -8.94 18.03 -20.12
N VAL A 5 -8.44 16.96 -19.49
CA VAL A 5 -8.13 15.69 -20.17
C VAL A 5 -9.41 15.05 -20.68
N THR A 6 -10.46 14.94 -19.86
CA THR A 6 -11.75 14.38 -20.30
C THR A 6 -12.38 15.21 -21.43
N TRP A 7 -12.27 16.54 -21.36
CA TRP A 7 -12.72 17.42 -22.43
C TRP A 7 -11.98 17.19 -23.76
N MET A 8 -10.65 17.00 -23.72
CA MET A 8 -9.86 16.67 -24.92
C MET A 8 -10.21 15.30 -25.52
N ILE A 9 -10.73 14.37 -24.72
CA ILE A 9 -11.17 13.04 -25.15
C ILE A 9 -12.58 13.10 -25.76
N GLY A 10 -13.27 14.24 -25.64
CA GLY A 10 -14.63 14.46 -26.16
C GLY A 10 -15.73 14.12 -25.16
N GLU A 11 -15.39 13.87 -23.89
CA GLU A 11 -16.33 13.56 -22.82
C GLU A 11 -16.59 14.78 -21.92
N ASP A 12 -17.82 14.91 -21.41
CA ASP A 12 -18.16 16.00 -20.51
C ASP A 12 -17.40 15.84 -19.17
N PRO A 13 -16.54 16.81 -18.80
CA PRO A 13 -15.80 16.79 -17.54
C PRO A 13 -16.67 16.66 -16.30
N TRP A 14 -17.85 17.28 -16.33
CA TRP A 14 -18.76 17.32 -15.21
C TRP A 14 -19.46 15.98 -15.03
N GLU A 15 -19.89 15.36 -16.13
CA GLU A 15 -20.46 14.01 -16.13
C GLU A 15 -19.43 12.99 -15.62
N CYS A 16 -18.20 13.03 -16.13
CA CYS A 16 -17.12 12.16 -15.67
C CYS A 16 -16.82 12.33 -14.17
N LEU A 17 -16.87 13.56 -13.65
CA LEU A 17 -16.69 13.83 -12.23
C LEU A 17 -17.85 13.25 -11.40
N GLN A 18 -19.09 13.41 -11.87
CA GLN A 18 -20.26 12.84 -11.20
C GLN A 18 -20.21 11.31 -11.17
N LEU A 19 -19.82 10.67 -12.28
CA LEU A 19 -19.62 9.23 -12.36
C LEU A 19 -18.50 8.75 -11.44
N LEU A 20 -17.37 9.47 -11.37
CA LEU A 20 -16.29 9.18 -10.42
C LEU A 20 -16.77 9.22 -8.97
N VAL A 21 -17.49 10.28 -8.58
CA VAL A 21 -17.96 10.45 -7.21
C VAL A 21 -19.07 9.45 -6.87
N SER A 22 -20.00 9.21 -7.78
CA SER A 22 -21.10 8.25 -7.59
C SER A 22 -20.62 6.80 -7.60
N GLY A 23 -19.65 6.45 -8.44
CA GLY A 23 -19.01 5.13 -8.41
C GLY A 23 -18.23 4.87 -7.12
N ALA A 24 -17.59 5.89 -6.56
CA ALA A 24 -16.84 5.76 -5.31
C ALA A 24 -17.71 5.80 -4.04
N PHE A 25 -18.73 6.67 -3.99
CA PHE A 25 -19.49 6.96 -2.77
C PHE A 25 -21.02 6.91 -2.92
N GLY A 26 -21.53 6.72 -4.14
CA GLY A 26 -22.97 6.76 -4.44
C GLY A 26 -23.72 5.49 -4.04
N SER A 27 -23.03 4.36 -3.88
CA SER A 27 -23.62 3.09 -3.43
C SER A 27 -22.83 2.52 -2.25
N GLY A 28 -23.51 1.70 -1.43
CA GLY A 28 -22.84 0.98 -0.33
C GLY A 28 -21.77 0.01 -0.83
N GLU A 29 -21.92 -0.49 -2.07
CA GLU A 29 -20.92 -1.30 -2.74
C GLU A 29 -19.68 -0.47 -3.13
N GLY A 30 -19.88 0.69 -3.75
CA GLY A 30 -18.81 1.62 -4.10
C GLY A 30 -17.99 2.06 -2.88
N ILE A 31 -18.65 2.31 -1.75
CA ILE A 31 -17.96 2.62 -0.48
C ILE A 31 -17.13 1.40 -0.02
N GLY A 32 -17.69 0.19 -0.11
CA GLY A 32 -16.98 -1.04 0.28
C GLY A 32 -15.70 -1.27 -0.54
N TYR A 33 -15.78 -1.13 -1.86
CA TYR A 33 -14.61 -1.25 -2.73
C TYR A 33 -13.61 -0.11 -2.53
N THR A 34 -14.09 1.12 -2.35
CA THR A 34 -13.24 2.28 -2.04
C THR A 34 -12.42 2.02 -0.77
N LEU A 35 -13.06 1.58 0.31
CA LEU A 35 -12.39 1.26 1.57
C LEU A 35 -11.45 0.04 1.45
N PHE A 36 -11.80 -0.94 0.61
CA PHE A 36 -10.92 -2.07 0.32
C PHE A 36 -9.61 -1.61 -0.33
N TYR A 37 -9.65 -0.76 -1.36
CA TYR A 37 -8.44 -0.21 -1.98
C TYR A 37 -7.68 0.70 -1.02
N THR A 38 -8.38 1.55 -0.27
CA THR A 38 -7.80 2.40 0.77
C THR A 38 -7.00 1.59 1.78
N THR A 39 -7.47 0.40 2.15
CA THR A 39 -6.76 -0.50 3.09
C THR A 39 -5.36 -0.85 2.59
N GLY A 40 -5.26 -1.31 1.33
CA GLY A 40 -3.98 -1.64 0.71
C GLY A 40 -3.05 -0.42 0.63
N PHE A 41 -3.59 0.73 0.25
CA PHE A 41 -2.84 1.99 0.14
C PHE A 41 -2.37 2.55 1.49
N ILE A 42 -3.12 2.33 2.58
CA ILE A 42 -2.66 2.68 3.93
C ILE A 42 -1.40 1.86 4.27
N PHE A 43 -1.42 0.54 4.06
CA PHE A 43 -0.29 -0.33 4.40
C PHE A 43 0.96 0.02 3.59
N THR A 44 0.83 0.19 2.26
CA THR A 44 1.98 0.58 1.42
C THR A 44 2.42 2.02 1.67
N GLY A 45 1.50 2.92 1.99
CA GLY A 45 1.82 4.29 2.43
C GLY A 45 2.62 4.33 3.73
N LEU A 46 2.22 3.54 4.74
CA LEU A 46 2.98 3.40 5.99
C LEU A 46 4.34 2.75 5.77
N ALA A 47 4.42 1.76 4.88
CA ALA A 47 5.68 1.13 4.50
C ALA A 47 6.66 2.16 3.93
N VAL A 48 6.21 2.97 2.97
CA VAL A 48 7.02 4.03 2.39
C VAL A 48 7.38 5.08 3.44
N ALA A 49 6.41 5.56 4.22
CA ALA A 49 6.64 6.55 5.27
C ALA A 49 7.67 6.10 6.32
N THR A 50 7.72 4.80 6.64
CA THR A 50 8.73 4.24 7.53
C THR A 50 10.14 4.41 6.98
N ALA A 51 10.34 4.10 5.70
CA ALA A 51 11.64 4.27 5.04
C ALA A 51 12.02 5.75 4.91
N PHE A 52 11.05 6.61 4.58
CA PHE A 52 11.27 8.06 4.46
C PHE A 52 11.74 8.70 5.75
N HIS A 53 11.21 8.29 6.91
CA HIS A 53 11.71 8.80 8.20
C HIS A 53 13.17 8.44 8.46
N ALA A 54 13.70 7.39 7.82
CA ALA A 54 15.12 7.02 7.84
C ALA A 54 15.96 7.76 6.78
N GLY A 55 15.37 8.66 5.99
CA GLY A 55 16.03 9.31 4.85
C GLY A 55 16.10 8.43 3.59
N LEU A 56 15.32 7.35 3.53
CA LEU A 56 15.37 6.38 2.43
C LEU A 56 14.14 6.51 1.53
N PHE A 57 14.36 6.76 0.24
CA PHE A 57 13.31 6.75 -0.77
C PHE A 57 13.11 5.32 -1.31
N ASN A 58 12.36 4.50 -0.56
CA ASN A 58 12.10 3.10 -0.92
C ASN A 58 11.00 2.99 -1.99
N ILE A 59 11.36 2.53 -3.21
CA ILE A 59 10.41 2.23 -4.31
C ILE A 59 10.13 0.71 -4.41
N GLY A 60 10.67 -0.08 -3.49
CA GLY A 60 10.60 -1.54 -3.49
C GLY A 60 9.33 -2.13 -2.90
N GLY A 61 8.34 -1.30 -2.54
CA GLY A 61 7.11 -1.74 -1.87
C GLY A 61 6.36 -2.81 -2.65
N GLU A 62 6.35 -2.70 -3.99
CA GLU A 62 5.72 -3.68 -4.89
C GLU A 62 6.38 -5.06 -4.77
N GLY A 63 7.71 -5.14 -4.91
CA GLY A 63 8.46 -6.39 -4.77
C GLY A 63 8.39 -6.98 -3.37
N GLN A 64 8.35 -6.13 -2.34
CA GLN A 64 8.15 -6.57 -0.96
C GLN A 64 6.76 -7.19 -0.76
N ALA A 65 5.72 -6.62 -1.36
CA ALA A 65 4.36 -7.18 -1.33
C ALA A 65 4.28 -8.51 -2.09
N TYR A 66 4.98 -8.64 -3.24
CA TYR A 66 5.08 -9.90 -3.97
C TYR A 66 5.60 -11.05 -3.10
N LEU A 67 6.77 -10.86 -2.48
CA LEU A 67 7.37 -11.90 -1.65
C LEU A 67 6.58 -12.16 -0.37
N ALA A 68 5.99 -11.12 0.22
CA ALA A 68 5.08 -11.29 1.35
C ALA A 68 3.87 -12.15 0.97
N GLY A 69 3.29 -11.91 -0.21
CA GLY A 69 2.24 -12.75 -0.77
C GLY A 69 2.70 -14.19 -0.92
N LEU A 70 3.90 -14.43 -1.46
CA LEU A 70 4.46 -15.79 -1.55
C LEU A 70 4.51 -16.46 -0.18
N GLY A 71 4.95 -15.75 0.86
CA GLY A 71 4.94 -16.24 2.24
C GLY A 71 3.54 -16.67 2.70
N VAL A 72 2.52 -15.84 2.44
CA VAL A 72 1.10 -16.17 2.73
C VAL A 72 0.68 -17.43 1.98
N THR A 73 0.88 -17.46 0.66
CA THR A 73 0.50 -18.58 -0.20
C THR A 73 1.14 -19.89 0.24
N LEU A 74 2.43 -19.90 0.55
CA LEU A 74 3.11 -21.11 1.00
C LEU A 74 2.55 -21.65 2.32
N VAL A 75 2.25 -20.76 3.28
CA VAL A 75 1.61 -21.16 4.55
C VAL A 75 0.21 -21.70 4.32
N VAL A 76 -0.61 -21.00 3.53
CA VAL A 76 -1.97 -21.42 3.25
C VAL A 76 -1.99 -22.77 2.53
N LEU A 77 -1.23 -22.93 1.45
CA LEU A 77 -1.21 -24.17 0.68
C LEU A 77 -0.70 -25.38 1.48
N ALA A 78 0.16 -25.15 2.47
CA ALA A 78 0.69 -26.20 3.34
C ALA A 78 -0.27 -26.57 4.49
N PHE A 79 -1.05 -25.61 5.01
CA PHE A 79 -1.76 -25.78 6.29
C PHE A 79 -3.26 -25.50 6.27
N ASP A 80 -3.85 -25.06 5.16
CA ASP A 80 -5.28 -24.73 5.08
C ASP A 80 -6.22 -25.91 5.34
N HIS A 81 -5.77 -27.14 5.12
CA HIS A 81 -6.51 -28.35 5.46
C HIS A 81 -6.30 -28.86 6.90
N THR A 82 -5.26 -28.38 7.59
CA THR A 82 -4.84 -28.95 8.89
C THR A 82 -5.04 -28.01 10.07
N LEU A 83 -4.90 -26.69 9.85
CA LEU A 83 -4.98 -25.70 10.91
C LEU A 83 -6.33 -24.96 10.90
N PRO A 84 -6.90 -24.68 12.09
CA PRO A 84 -8.09 -23.84 12.19
C PRO A 84 -7.77 -22.38 11.84
N PRO A 85 -8.78 -21.58 11.43
CA PRO A 85 -8.60 -20.18 11.03
C PRO A 85 -7.86 -19.32 12.06
N ILE A 86 -8.13 -19.55 13.34
CA ILE A 86 -7.57 -18.77 14.45
C ILE A 86 -6.05 -18.90 14.58
N VAL A 87 -5.47 -19.98 14.06
CA VAL A 87 -4.01 -20.20 14.03
C VAL A 87 -3.45 -19.86 12.65
N LEU A 88 -4.19 -20.23 11.59
CA LEU A 88 -3.74 -20.05 10.22
C LEU A 88 -3.59 -18.57 9.85
N VAL A 89 -4.55 -17.72 10.20
CA VAL A 89 -4.52 -16.29 9.85
C VAL A 89 -3.35 -15.56 10.52
N PRO A 90 -3.09 -15.69 11.84
CA PRO A 90 -1.88 -15.14 12.46
C PRO A 90 -0.59 -15.68 11.84
N LEU A 91 -0.54 -16.97 11.50
CA LEU A 91 0.63 -17.55 10.86
C LEU A 91 0.88 -16.93 9.48
N CYS A 92 -0.18 -16.69 8.70
CA CYS A 92 -0.10 -15.98 7.42
C CYS A 92 0.39 -14.53 7.61
N ILE A 93 -0.10 -13.82 8.63
CA ILE A 93 0.37 -12.46 8.96
C ILE A 93 1.88 -12.47 9.25
N LEU A 94 2.34 -13.40 10.10
CA LEU A 94 3.75 -13.52 10.44
C LEU A 94 4.60 -13.90 9.22
N ALA A 95 4.09 -14.76 8.34
CA ALA A 95 4.78 -15.13 7.11
C ALA A 95 4.86 -13.95 6.13
N ALA A 96 3.78 -13.19 5.95
CA ALA A 96 3.78 -11.98 5.13
C ALA A 96 4.81 -10.97 5.64
N MET A 97 4.81 -10.71 6.95
CA MET A 97 5.77 -9.82 7.59
C MET A 97 7.20 -10.32 7.41
N GLY A 98 7.44 -11.62 7.64
CA GLY A 98 8.75 -12.24 7.56
C GLY A 98 9.33 -12.21 6.15
N PHE A 99 8.56 -12.62 5.14
CA PHE A 99 9.01 -12.62 3.74
C PHE A 99 9.17 -11.19 3.19
N GLY A 100 8.24 -10.29 3.49
CA GLY A 100 8.36 -8.87 3.11
C GLY A 100 9.59 -8.22 3.74
N ALA A 101 9.83 -8.45 5.03
CA ALA A 101 11.01 -7.96 5.74
C ALA A 101 12.31 -8.58 5.22
N ALA A 102 12.32 -9.88 4.91
CA ALA A 102 13.47 -10.58 4.35
C ALA A 102 13.82 -10.05 2.95
N TRP A 103 12.82 -9.74 2.13
CA TRP A 103 13.06 -9.13 0.81
C TRP A 103 13.62 -7.72 0.95
N ALA A 104 13.07 -6.92 1.85
CA ALA A 104 13.55 -5.56 2.11
C ALA A 104 14.92 -5.50 2.81
N PHE A 105 15.28 -6.55 3.55
CA PHE A 105 16.57 -6.67 4.23
C PHE A 105 17.73 -6.58 3.25
N ILE A 106 17.62 -7.19 2.06
CA ILE A 106 18.74 -7.26 1.11
C ILE A 106 19.09 -5.86 0.57
N PRO A 107 18.16 -5.06 0.00
CA PRO A 107 18.45 -3.67 -0.38
C PRO A 107 18.86 -2.81 0.81
N GLY A 108 18.23 -2.99 1.98
CA GLY A 108 18.58 -2.24 3.18
C GLY A 108 20.00 -2.51 3.66
N TRP A 109 20.45 -3.75 3.61
CA TRP A 109 21.82 -4.14 3.93
C TRP A 109 22.82 -3.61 2.91
N LEU A 110 22.51 -3.69 1.61
CA LEU A 110 23.35 -3.14 0.54
C LEU A 110 23.53 -1.62 0.69
N GLN A 111 22.46 -0.88 0.96
CA GLN A 111 22.55 0.56 1.26
C GLN A 111 23.39 0.80 2.53
N ALA A 112 23.09 0.09 3.62
CA ALA A 112 23.72 0.32 4.93
C ALA A 112 25.21 -0.04 5.01
N LYS A 113 25.67 -1.00 4.19
CA LYS A 113 27.05 -1.56 4.25
C LYS A 113 27.87 -1.27 3.01
N ARG A 114 27.26 -1.21 1.83
CA ARG A 114 27.97 -1.00 0.56
C ARG A 114 27.68 0.36 -0.07
N GLY A 115 26.82 1.18 0.53
CA GLY A 115 26.45 2.48 -0.03
C GLY A 115 25.72 2.39 -1.37
N SER A 116 25.12 1.24 -1.68
CA SER A 116 24.36 1.05 -2.92
C SER A 116 23.08 1.87 -2.87
N HIS A 117 22.83 2.72 -3.87
CA HIS A 117 21.70 3.64 -3.87
C HIS A 117 20.34 2.91 -3.72
N ILE A 118 19.57 3.26 -2.69
CA ILE A 118 18.35 2.56 -2.30
C ILE A 118 17.29 2.57 -3.40
N VAL A 119 17.16 3.68 -4.13
CA VAL A 119 16.18 3.79 -5.22
C VAL A 119 16.46 2.77 -6.33
N VAL A 120 17.71 2.72 -6.82
CA VAL A 120 18.07 1.82 -7.94
C VAL A 120 17.96 0.36 -7.50
N THR A 121 18.50 0.03 -6.33
CA THR A 121 18.46 -1.35 -5.82
C THR A 121 17.03 -1.83 -5.62
N THR A 122 16.16 -1.02 -5.04
CA THR A 122 14.76 -1.41 -4.79
C THR A 122 13.94 -1.51 -6.07
N ILE A 123 14.15 -0.64 -7.07
CA ILE A 123 13.54 -0.77 -8.40
C ILE A 123 13.95 -2.09 -9.07
N MET A 124 15.26 -2.40 -9.09
CA MET A 124 15.76 -3.64 -9.68
C MET A 124 15.19 -4.87 -8.98
N PHE A 125 15.06 -4.82 -7.66
CA PHE A 125 14.45 -5.90 -6.87
C PHE A 125 12.96 -6.11 -7.15
N ASN A 126 12.22 -5.09 -7.60
CA ASN A 126 10.84 -5.29 -8.05
C ASN A 126 10.79 -6.18 -9.30
N PHE A 127 11.68 -5.96 -10.28
CA PHE A 127 11.74 -6.79 -11.50
C PHE A 127 12.20 -8.22 -11.20
N ILE A 128 13.15 -8.39 -10.27
CA ILE A 128 13.59 -9.70 -9.79
C ILE A 128 12.43 -10.41 -9.09
N ALA A 129 11.68 -9.72 -8.22
CA ALA A 129 10.52 -10.29 -7.54
C ALA A 129 9.44 -10.73 -8.53
N TYR A 130 9.10 -9.88 -9.51
CA TYR A 130 8.14 -10.21 -10.55
C TYR A 130 8.57 -11.43 -11.37
N SER A 131 9.82 -11.46 -11.84
CA SER A 131 10.37 -12.58 -12.61
C SER A 131 10.41 -13.88 -11.81
N LEU A 132 10.78 -13.79 -10.53
CA LEU A 132 10.76 -14.93 -9.60
C LEU A 132 9.33 -15.44 -9.41
N MET A 133 8.36 -14.55 -9.26
CA MET A 133 6.97 -14.93 -9.06
C MET A 133 6.35 -15.56 -10.30
N LEU A 134 6.66 -15.03 -11.48
CA LEU A 134 6.28 -15.62 -12.75
C LEU A 134 6.82 -17.07 -12.87
N TYR A 135 8.09 -17.30 -12.51
CA TYR A 135 8.70 -18.63 -12.52
C TYR A 135 8.06 -19.58 -11.50
N LEU A 136 7.94 -19.16 -10.23
CA LEU A 136 7.41 -20.01 -9.16
C LEU A 136 5.95 -20.39 -9.38
N ILE A 137 5.12 -19.41 -9.79
CA ILE A 137 3.71 -19.69 -10.07
C ILE A 137 3.59 -20.56 -11.33
N GLY A 138 4.29 -20.23 -12.40
CA GLY A 138 4.20 -20.98 -13.66
C GLY A 138 4.67 -22.44 -13.58
N HIS A 139 5.64 -22.76 -12.72
CA HIS A 139 6.23 -24.11 -12.65
C HIS A 139 5.91 -24.92 -11.41
N HIS A 140 5.70 -24.29 -10.25
CA HIS A 140 5.62 -24.99 -8.96
C HIS A 140 4.30 -24.79 -8.22
N LEU A 141 3.64 -23.65 -8.40
CA LEU A 141 2.42 -23.31 -7.65
C LEU A 141 1.16 -23.28 -8.54
N ILE A 142 1.29 -23.55 -9.84
CA ILE A 142 0.15 -23.58 -10.77
C ILE A 142 -0.86 -24.66 -10.35
N GLU A 143 -2.15 -24.33 -10.44
CA GLU A 143 -3.21 -25.29 -10.24
C GLU A 143 -3.13 -26.42 -11.28
N ALA A 144 -3.26 -27.67 -10.82
CA ALA A 144 -3.18 -28.84 -11.70
C ALA A 144 -4.29 -28.79 -12.76
N GLY A 145 -3.89 -28.73 -14.04
CA GLY A 145 -4.81 -28.64 -15.18
C GLY A 145 -5.18 -27.21 -15.59
N SER A 146 -4.72 -26.18 -14.87
CA SER A 146 -4.85 -24.79 -15.31
C SER A 146 -3.73 -24.41 -16.28
N GLN A 147 -4.08 -23.67 -17.34
CA GLN A 147 -3.11 -22.99 -18.21
C GLN A 147 -2.80 -21.57 -17.71
N ASN A 148 -3.62 -21.04 -16.80
CA ASN A 148 -3.39 -19.74 -16.20
C ASN A 148 -2.40 -19.89 -15.03
N PRO A 149 -1.35 -19.06 -14.94
CA PRO A 149 -0.38 -19.09 -13.85
C PRO A 149 -1.04 -18.51 -12.59
N THR A 150 -1.89 -19.32 -11.98
CA THR A 150 -2.61 -19.04 -10.75
C THR A 150 -2.54 -20.25 -9.85
N THR A 151 -2.46 -20.01 -8.54
CA THR A 151 -2.57 -21.09 -7.56
C THR A 151 -3.99 -21.63 -7.50
N ARG A 152 -4.14 -22.83 -6.92
CA ARG A 152 -5.45 -23.28 -6.48
C ARG A 152 -6.09 -22.25 -5.55
N GLU A 153 -7.42 -22.30 -5.47
CA GLU A 153 -8.14 -21.54 -4.47
C GLU A 153 -7.75 -21.97 -3.06
N PHE A 154 -7.58 -20.98 -2.20
CA PHE A 154 -7.22 -21.15 -0.80
C PHE A 154 -8.41 -21.70 -0.03
N GLY A 155 -8.16 -22.65 0.89
CA GLY A 155 -9.20 -23.17 1.75
C GLY A 155 -9.88 -22.07 2.57
N GLN A 156 -11.19 -22.22 2.80
CA GLN A 156 -12.02 -21.24 3.53
C GLN A 156 -11.48 -20.90 4.91
N ALA A 157 -10.68 -21.79 5.52
CA ALA A 157 -10.05 -21.55 6.82
C ALA A 157 -9.06 -20.36 6.80
N SER A 158 -8.54 -20.00 5.63
CA SER A 158 -7.61 -18.88 5.48
C SER A 158 -8.29 -17.54 5.21
N TRP A 159 -9.60 -17.54 4.93
CA TRP A 159 -10.30 -16.34 4.48
C TRP A 159 -10.53 -15.40 5.65
N ILE A 160 -10.17 -14.13 5.46
CA ILE A 160 -10.45 -13.11 6.46
C ILE A 160 -11.93 -12.74 6.36
N PRO A 161 -12.69 -12.77 7.46
CA PRO A 161 -14.10 -12.43 7.45
C PRO A 161 -14.33 -11.04 6.85
N ALA A 162 -15.24 -10.98 5.89
CA ALA A 162 -15.66 -9.73 5.30
C ALA A 162 -16.51 -8.92 6.28
N ILE A 163 -16.44 -7.59 6.21
CA ILE A 163 -17.14 -6.70 7.15
C ILE A 163 -18.65 -6.89 7.07
N HIS A 164 -19.19 -7.17 5.88
CA HIS A 164 -20.62 -7.45 5.70
C HIS A 164 -21.07 -8.72 6.45
N GLN A 165 -20.22 -9.75 6.56
CA GLN A 165 -20.53 -10.98 7.31
C GLN A 165 -20.51 -10.73 8.82
N VAL A 166 -19.53 -9.95 9.29
CA VAL A 166 -19.45 -9.54 10.70
C VAL A 166 -20.63 -8.66 11.09
N ALA A 167 -21.01 -7.72 10.22
CA ALA A 167 -22.16 -6.84 10.41
C ALA A 167 -23.50 -7.59 10.37
N ALA A 168 -23.64 -8.59 9.48
CA ALA A 168 -24.81 -9.46 9.45
C ALA A 168 -24.97 -10.24 10.77
N GLY A 169 -23.86 -10.68 11.38
CA GLY A 169 -23.87 -11.26 12.73
C GLY A 169 -24.33 -10.30 13.84
N MET A 170 -24.28 -8.99 13.60
CA MET A 170 -24.78 -7.93 14.49
C MET A 170 -26.16 -7.39 14.06
N GLY A 171 -26.81 -8.01 13.07
CA GLY A 171 -28.14 -7.61 12.59
C GLY A 171 -28.16 -6.42 11.61
N ILE A 172 -27.00 -6.02 11.06
CA ILE A 172 -26.89 -4.92 10.09
C ILE A 172 -26.67 -5.52 8.69
N SER A 173 -27.61 -5.29 7.78
CA SER A 173 -27.49 -5.72 6.37
C SER A 173 -26.62 -4.74 5.58
N LEU A 174 -25.40 -5.14 5.27
CA LEU A 174 -24.50 -4.41 4.36
C LEU A 174 -24.39 -5.14 3.01
N PRO A 175 -24.09 -4.44 1.92
CA PRO A 175 -23.80 -5.06 0.63
C PRO A 175 -22.59 -5.99 0.70
N SER A 176 -22.66 -7.11 -0.02
CA SER A 176 -21.53 -8.04 -0.19
C SER A 176 -20.40 -7.32 -0.91
N THR A 177 -19.36 -6.97 -0.16
CA THR A 177 -18.21 -6.20 -0.64
C THR A 177 -16.92 -6.88 -0.21
N PRO A 178 -15.80 -6.71 -0.95
CA PRO A 178 -14.50 -7.27 -0.60
C PRO A 178 -13.87 -6.63 0.65
N LEU A 179 -14.52 -5.60 1.20
CA LEU A 179 -14.12 -4.96 2.44
C LEU A 179 -14.11 -5.99 3.57
N ASN A 180 -12.95 -6.15 4.19
CA ASN A 180 -12.69 -7.18 5.18
C ASN A 180 -12.00 -6.59 6.44
N LEU A 181 -11.83 -7.42 7.46
CA LEU A 181 -11.26 -6.99 8.74
C LEU A 181 -9.82 -6.44 8.65
N THR A 182 -9.13 -6.58 7.53
CA THR A 182 -7.82 -5.93 7.33
C THR A 182 -7.90 -4.41 7.33
N PHE A 183 -9.06 -3.81 7.04
CA PHE A 183 -9.24 -2.36 7.21
C PHE A 183 -9.05 -1.93 8.67
N VAL A 184 -9.58 -2.70 9.62
CA VAL A 184 -9.36 -2.46 11.05
C VAL A 184 -7.89 -2.64 11.39
N MET A 185 -7.23 -3.66 10.83
CA MET A 185 -5.79 -3.86 11.00
C MET A 185 -4.98 -2.68 10.43
N ALA A 186 -5.42 -2.05 9.33
CA ALA A 186 -4.76 -0.88 8.76
C ALA A 186 -4.86 0.34 9.68
N LEU A 187 -6.03 0.57 10.27
CA LEU A 187 -6.20 1.64 11.27
C LEU A 187 -5.36 1.39 12.53
N LEU A 188 -5.31 0.14 13.01
CA LEU A 188 -4.44 -0.24 14.11
C LEU A 188 -2.95 -0.06 13.74
N ALA A 189 -2.55 -0.40 12.52
CA ALA A 189 -1.20 -0.20 12.03
C ALA A 189 -0.83 1.30 11.94
N CYS A 190 -1.76 2.18 11.57
CA CYS A 190 -1.56 3.64 11.65
C CYS A 190 -1.30 4.10 13.08
N GLY A 191 -2.09 3.63 14.05
CA GLY A 191 -1.90 3.95 15.47
C GLY A 191 -0.55 3.42 15.99
N LEU A 192 -0.21 2.17 15.66
CA LEU A 192 1.06 1.57 16.04
C LEU A 192 2.25 2.29 15.38
N PHE A 193 2.14 2.66 14.10
CA PHE A 193 3.14 3.44 13.40
C PHE A 193 3.37 4.80 14.07
N TYR A 194 2.29 5.49 14.45
CA TYR A 194 2.38 6.75 15.20
C TYR A 194 3.18 6.57 16.50
N LEU A 195 2.82 5.56 17.30
CA LEU A 195 3.52 5.27 18.55
C LEU A 195 4.99 4.87 18.32
N LEU A 196 5.26 4.05 17.31
CA LEU A 196 6.62 3.61 16.99
C LEU A 196 7.50 4.76 16.50
N VAL A 197 7.01 5.63 15.63
CA VAL A 197 7.83 6.72 15.07
C VAL A 197 7.94 7.89 16.04
N TRP A 198 6.86 8.29 16.71
CA TRP A 198 6.87 9.47 17.59
C TRP A 198 7.18 9.19 19.05
N HIS A 199 6.78 8.04 19.58
CA HIS A 199 6.84 7.73 21.01
C HIS A 199 7.83 6.60 21.39
N SER A 200 8.69 6.15 20.46
CA SER A 200 9.69 5.10 20.75
C SER A 200 11.13 5.56 20.56
N ARG A 201 12.06 4.86 21.24
CA ARG A 201 13.52 5.07 21.10
C ARG A 201 14.00 4.79 19.68
N TRP A 202 13.42 3.79 19.02
CA TRP A 202 13.75 3.45 17.64
C TRP A 202 13.25 4.52 16.68
N GLY A 203 12.04 5.06 16.88
CA GLY A 203 11.50 6.16 16.09
C GLY A 203 12.31 7.46 16.22
N PHE A 204 12.84 7.75 17.42
CA PHE A 204 13.81 8.83 17.59
C PHE A 204 15.06 8.59 16.73
N GLN A 205 15.68 7.42 16.82
CA GLN A 205 16.87 7.07 16.01
C GLN A 205 16.59 7.15 14.51
N LEU A 206 15.44 6.64 14.07
CA LEU A 206 14.98 6.67 12.69
C LEU A 206 15.00 8.10 12.16
N ARG A 207 14.31 9.01 12.85
CA ARG A 207 14.21 10.43 12.45
C ARG A 207 15.55 11.16 12.52
N THR A 208 16.37 10.89 13.54
CA THR A 208 17.70 11.51 13.62
C THR A 208 18.58 11.10 12.44
N VAL A 209 18.55 9.81 12.07
CA VAL A 209 19.27 9.30 10.89
C VAL A 209 18.75 9.95 9.61
N GLY A 210 17.43 10.06 9.45
CA GLY A 210 16.83 10.65 8.26
C GLY A 210 17.11 12.15 8.07
N VAL A 211 17.30 12.91 9.16
CA VAL A 211 17.68 14.32 9.08
C VAL A 211 19.16 14.48 8.76
N ASN A 212 20.04 13.75 9.45
CA ASN A 212 21.48 13.83 9.19
C ASN A 212 22.21 12.58 9.72
N GLU A 213 22.65 11.71 8.80
CA GLU A 213 23.36 10.48 9.13
C GLU A 213 24.68 10.73 9.89
N SER A 214 25.43 11.78 9.54
CA SER A 214 26.72 12.11 10.16
C SER A 214 26.52 12.57 11.61
N ALA A 215 25.52 13.41 11.86
CA ALA A 215 25.18 13.85 13.21
C ALA A 215 24.64 12.69 14.06
N ALA A 216 23.81 11.82 13.46
CA ALA A 216 23.31 10.62 14.13
C ALA A 216 24.47 9.69 14.56
N ARG A 217 25.46 9.49 13.69
CA ARG A 217 26.66 8.69 13.99
C ARG A 217 27.49 9.31 15.11
N TYR A 218 27.65 10.64 15.10
CA TYR A 218 28.34 11.37 16.16
C TYR A 218 27.63 11.23 17.51
N ALA A 219 26.29 11.21 17.51
CA ALA A 219 25.46 10.99 18.69
C ALA A 219 25.43 9.51 19.17
N GLY A 220 26.24 8.62 18.58
CA GLY A 220 26.34 7.21 18.96
C GLY A 220 25.23 6.30 18.40
N ILE A 221 24.42 6.78 17.45
CA ILE A 221 23.38 5.97 16.81
C ILE A 221 24.01 5.05 15.76
N ASN A 222 23.66 3.76 15.80
CA ASN A 222 24.08 2.81 14.77
C ASN A 222 23.24 3.01 13.49
N VAL A 223 23.74 3.85 12.59
CA VAL A 223 23.09 4.20 11.31
C VAL A 223 22.78 2.94 10.48
N SER A 224 23.76 2.04 10.31
CA SER A 224 23.57 0.83 9.50
C SER A 224 22.44 -0.06 10.04
N LYS A 225 22.37 -0.27 11.35
CA LYS A 225 21.30 -1.06 11.98
C LYS A 225 19.94 -0.37 11.81
N THR A 226 19.91 0.95 11.91
CA THR A 226 18.68 1.75 11.77
C THR A 226 18.12 1.65 10.35
N ILE A 227 18.97 1.80 9.33
CA ILE A 227 18.61 1.65 7.91
C ILE A 227 18.04 0.25 7.63
N ILE A 228 18.74 -0.81 8.09
CA ILE A 228 18.31 -2.19 7.86
C ILE A 228 16.95 -2.44 8.52
N LEU A 229 16.79 -2.04 9.79
CA LEU A 229 15.52 -2.20 10.50
C LEU A 229 14.38 -1.40 9.85
N ALA A 230 14.64 -0.17 9.41
CA ALA A 230 13.66 0.66 8.71
C ALA A 230 13.15 -0.04 7.45
N MET A 231 14.06 -0.61 6.66
CA MET A 231 13.72 -1.37 5.46
C MET A 231 12.94 -2.65 5.80
N CYS A 232 13.36 -3.41 6.82
CA CYS A 232 12.63 -4.61 7.22
C CYS A 232 11.19 -4.28 7.69
N VAL A 233 11.00 -3.23 8.48
CA VAL A 233 9.66 -2.79 8.92
C VAL A 233 8.84 -2.28 7.73
N SER A 234 9.46 -1.54 6.79
CA SER A 234 8.84 -1.12 5.53
C SER A 234 8.32 -2.34 4.74
N GLY A 235 9.16 -3.36 4.55
CA GLY A 235 8.78 -4.60 3.88
C GLY A 235 7.68 -5.38 4.60
N ALA A 236 7.74 -5.44 5.93
CA ALA A 236 6.70 -6.08 6.73
C ALA A 236 5.34 -5.37 6.59
N LEU A 237 5.32 -4.04 6.60
CA LEU A 237 4.12 -3.23 6.39
C LEU A 237 3.56 -3.39 4.97
N SER A 238 4.41 -3.41 3.95
CA SER A 238 3.98 -3.67 2.57
C SER A 238 3.32 -5.06 2.43
N GLY A 239 3.79 -6.03 3.22
CA GLY A 239 3.22 -7.38 3.24
C GLY A 239 1.76 -7.45 3.69
N PHE A 240 1.29 -6.51 4.51
CA PHE A 240 -0.14 -6.46 4.88
C PHE A 240 -1.05 -6.10 3.69
N ALA A 241 -0.54 -5.39 2.68
CA ALA A 241 -1.30 -5.16 1.45
C ALA A 241 -1.57 -6.48 0.69
N ALA A 242 -0.60 -7.40 0.70
CA ALA A 242 -0.79 -8.74 0.13
C ALA A 242 -1.83 -9.57 0.90
N ILE A 243 -1.92 -9.41 2.22
CA ILE A 243 -2.94 -10.06 3.05
C ILE A 243 -4.34 -9.60 2.67
N ASN A 244 -4.54 -8.29 2.50
CA ASN A 244 -5.83 -7.73 2.08
C ASN A 244 -6.31 -8.31 0.74
N GLU A 245 -5.41 -8.37 -0.24
CA GLU A 245 -5.76 -8.89 -1.56
C GLU A 245 -6.00 -10.41 -1.54
N LEU A 246 -5.02 -11.16 -1.04
CA LEU A 246 -5.00 -12.62 -1.15
C LEU A 246 -5.97 -13.32 -0.19
N LEU A 247 -6.04 -12.89 1.07
CA LEU A 247 -6.93 -13.52 2.06
C LEU A 247 -8.30 -12.85 2.16
N GLY A 248 -8.44 -11.64 1.64
CA GLY A 248 -9.65 -10.83 1.76
C GLY A 248 -10.51 -10.72 0.50
N SER A 249 -9.95 -10.96 -0.69
CA SER A 249 -10.67 -10.77 -1.96
C SER A 249 -10.47 -11.92 -2.94
N THR A 250 -9.25 -12.12 -3.44
CA THR A 250 -9.02 -13.05 -4.55
C THR A 250 -8.96 -14.52 -4.11
N HIS A 251 -8.56 -14.80 -2.88
CA HIS A 251 -8.43 -16.15 -2.31
C HIS A 251 -7.57 -17.10 -3.16
N ARG A 252 -6.72 -16.54 -4.02
CA ARG A 252 -5.76 -17.25 -4.87
C ARG A 252 -4.67 -16.27 -5.25
N MET A 253 -3.47 -16.77 -5.50
CA MET A 253 -2.38 -15.95 -5.99
C MET A 253 -2.30 -16.02 -7.51
N ASN A 254 -2.34 -14.85 -8.14
CA ASN A 254 -2.01 -14.66 -9.55
C ASN A 254 -0.69 -13.86 -9.68
N VAL A 255 -0.09 -13.82 -10.86
CA VAL A 255 1.20 -13.12 -11.07
C VAL A 255 1.09 -11.59 -10.90
N SER A 256 -0.09 -11.00 -11.01
CA SER A 256 -0.29 -9.54 -11.00
C SER A 256 -1.14 -9.05 -9.82
N PHE A 257 -1.13 -9.79 -8.70
CA PHE A 257 -2.08 -9.56 -7.61
C PHE A 257 -1.82 -8.23 -6.90
N THR A 258 -0.57 -7.77 -6.82
CA THR A 258 -0.19 -6.50 -6.18
C THR A 258 -0.76 -5.29 -6.91
N ASN A 259 -0.98 -5.40 -8.22
CA ASN A 259 -1.71 -4.44 -9.05
C ASN A 259 -1.24 -2.98 -8.91
N GLY A 260 0.05 -2.75 -8.64
CA GLY A 260 0.65 -1.44 -8.48
C GLY A 260 0.39 -0.76 -7.12
N VAL A 261 -0.17 -1.48 -6.13
CA VAL A 261 -0.47 -0.95 -4.79
C VAL A 261 0.76 -0.37 -4.09
N GLY A 262 1.95 -0.93 -4.36
CA GLY A 262 3.22 -0.45 -3.83
C GLY A 262 3.61 0.91 -4.40
N PHE A 263 3.36 1.13 -5.70
CA PHE A 263 3.65 2.41 -6.35
C PHE A 263 2.68 3.51 -5.93
N VAL A 264 1.38 3.20 -5.81
CA VAL A 264 0.38 4.14 -5.28
C VAL A 264 0.68 4.49 -3.83
N GLY A 265 1.23 3.55 -3.04
CA GLY A 265 1.70 3.80 -1.68
C GLY A 265 2.72 4.95 -1.58
N ILE A 266 3.57 5.13 -2.58
CA ILE A 266 4.57 6.22 -2.60
C ILE A 266 3.86 7.57 -2.65
N ALA A 267 2.90 7.69 -3.56
CA ALA A 267 2.07 8.88 -3.71
C ALA A 267 1.30 9.21 -2.43
N VAL A 268 0.71 8.19 -1.82
CA VAL A 268 -0.06 8.32 -0.57
C VAL A 268 0.83 8.77 0.58
N ALA A 269 2.05 8.23 0.71
CA ALA A 269 2.99 8.64 1.74
C ALA A 269 3.46 10.10 1.56
N LEU A 270 3.80 10.49 0.33
CA LEU A 270 4.24 11.84 0.00
C LEU A 270 3.13 12.87 0.24
N MET A 271 1.94 12.63 -0.29
CA MET A 271 0.77 13.50 -0.09
C MET A 271 0.35 13.56 1.37
N GLY A 272 0.43 12.44 2.08
CA GLY A 272 0.17 12.34 3.52
C GLY A 272 1.28 12.91 4.40
N ARG A 273 2.34 13.49 3.82
CA ARG A 273 3.52 14.06 4.51
C ARG A 273 4.17 13.09 5.50
N ASN A 274 4.15 11.79 5.18
CA ASN A 274 4.59 10.69 6.03
C ASN A 274 3.89 10.63 7.41
N HIS A 275 2.79 11.37 7.62
CA HIS A 275 2.03 11.33 8.87
C HIS A 275 0.86 10.35 8.74
N PRO A 276 0.57 9.48 9.72
CA PRO A 276 -0.46 8.44 9.61
C PRO A 276 -1.86 8.99 9.28
N VAL A 277 -2.24 10.14 9.86
CA VAL A 277 -3.52 10.80 9.53
C VAL A 277 -3.55 11.27 8.07
N GLY A 278 -2.43 11.84 7.59
CA GLY A 278 -2.33 12.25 6.18
C GLY A 278 -2.39 11.05 5.24
N ILE A 279 -1.73 9.95 5.60
CA ILE A 279 -1.75 8.69 4.86
C ILE A 279 -3.17 8.13 4.74
N ILE A 280 -3.96 8.15 5.83
CA ILE A 280 -5.36 7.70 5.78
C ILE A 280 -6.19 8.55 4.81
N LEU A 281 -6.08 9.88 4.90
CA LEU A 281 -6.84 10.79 4.03
C LEU A 281 -6.42 10.66 2.57
N SER A 282 -5.12 10.57 2.30
CA SER A 282 -4.59 10.35 0.94
C SER A 282 -5.00 8.97 0.41
N ALA A 283 -4.90 7.90 1.21
CA ALA A 283 -5.32 6.57 0.82
C ALA A 283 -6.83 6.49 0.53
N LEU A 284 -7.66 7.26 1.24
CA LEU A 284 -9.09 7.38 0.96
C LEU A 284 -9.33 8.03 -0.40
N LEU A 285 -8.61 9.11 -0.71
CA LEU A 285 -8.67 9.76 -2.01
C LEU A 285 -8.27 8.81 -3.14
N PHE A 286 -7.13 8.12 -3.03
CA PHE A 286 -6.66 7.18 -4.05
C PHE A 286 -7.55 5.93 -4.15
N GLY A 287 -8.13 5.47 -3.05
CA GLY A 287 -9.13 4.40 -3.04
C GLY A 287 -10.37 4.79 -3.84
N GLY A 288 -10.90 5.99 -3.60
CA GLY A 288 -12.05 6.52 -4.32
C GLY A 288 -11.76 6.76 -5.80
N LEU A 289 -10.56 7.25 -6.14
CA LEU A 289 -10.13 7.40 -7.53
C LEU A 289 -9.97 6.06 -8.24
N THR A 290 -9.52 5.02 -7.53
CA THR A 290 -9.40 3.68 -8.10
C THR A 290 -10.79 3.09 -8.36
N GLN A 291 -11.68 3.11 -7.36
CA GLN A 291 -13.02 2.54 -7.50
C GLN A 291 -13.90 3.35 -8.46
N GLY A 292 -14.00 4.67 -8.27
CA GLY A 292 -14.76 5.53 -9.16
C GLY A 292 -14.19 5.56 -10.58
N GLY A 293 -12.87 5.38 -10.72
CA GLY A 293 -12.23 5.20 -12.01
C GLY A 293 -12.70 3.93 -12.69
N LEU A 294 -12.68 2.79 -11.99
CA LEU A 294 -13.19 1.53 -12.54
C LEU A 294 -14.63 1.67 -13.03
N GLU A 295 -15.51 2.29 -12.22
CA GLU A 295 -16.89 2.57 -12.61
C GLU A 295 -16.98 3.45 -13.87
N LEU A 296 -16.19 4.52 -13.93
CA LEU A 296 -16.12 5.41 -15.08
C LEU A 296 -15.67 4.68 -16.35
N SER A 297 -14.71 3.76 -16.25
CA SER A 297 -14.27 2.92 -17.37
C SER A 297 -15.33 1.93 -17.85
N PHE A 298 -16.21 1.47 -16.95
CA PHE A 298 -17.33 0.61 -17.32
C PHE A 298 -18.43 1.37 -18.05
N GLU A 299 -18.82 2.54 -17.55
CA GLU A 299 -19.87 3.37 -18.14
C GLU A 299 -19.41 4.08 -19.42
N LYS A 300 -18.13 4.47 -19.48
CA LYS A 300 -17.52 5.13 -20.65
C LYS A 300 -16.33 4.33 -21.16
N PRO A 301 -16.53 3.40 -22.11
CA PRO A 301 -15.47 2.52 -22.64
C PRO A 301 -14.28 3.24 -23.28
N VAL A 302 -14.45 4.51 -23.66
CA VAL A 302 -13.37 5.36 -24.18
C VAL A 302 -12.31 5.64 -23.09
N ILE A 303 -12.71 5.64 -21.82
CA ILE A 303 -11.83 5.88 -20.69
C ILE A 303 -11.26 4.55 -20.22
N THR A 304 -10.00 4.27 -20.54
CA THR A 304 -9.35 3.03 -20.12
C THR A 304 -8.77 3.13 -18.71
N ARG A 305 -8.44 1.97 -18.13
CA ARG A 305 -7.80 1.89 -16.81
C ARG A 305 -6.46 2.62 -16.75
N GLU A 306 -5.70 2.58 -17.84
CA GLU A 306 -4.41 3.27 -17.97
C GLU A 306 -4.60 4.80 -17.88
N MET A 307 -5.73 5.32 -18.37
CA MET A 307 -6.06 6.75 -18.28
C MET A 307 -6.33 7.17 -16.83
N ILE A 308 -6.93 6.29 -16.02
CA ILE A 308 -7.13 6.54 -14.58
C ILE A 308 -5.80 6.56 -13.85
N ILE A 309 -4.89 5.63 -14.15
CA ILE A 309 -3.53 5.61 -13.59
C ILE A 309 -2.77 6.87 -14.00
N PHE A 310 -2.92 7.30 -15.26
CA PHE A 310 -2.34 8.56 -15.74
C PHE A 310 -2.89 9.78 -14.99
N ILE A 311 -4.21 9.83 -14.77
CA ILE A 311 -4.87 10.87 -13.97
C ILE A 311 -4.34 10.88 -12.53
N GLN A 312 -4.21 9.71 -11.89
CA GLN A 312 -3.61 9.59 -10.57
C GLN A 312 -2.16 10.13 -10.58
N GLY A 313 -1.37 9.79 -11.60
CA GLY A 313 -0.03 10.34 -11.83
C GLY A 313 0.00 11.88 -11.92
N LEU A 314 -0.93 12.48 -12.66
CA LEU A 314 -1.06 13.93 -12.74
C LEU A 314 -1.41 14.54 -11.38
N ILE A 315 -2.34 13.94 -10.64
CA ILE A 315 -2.70 14.42 -9.28
C ILE A 315 -1.46 14.43 -8.38
N ILE A 316 -0.63 13.39 -8.44
CA ILE A 316 0.62 13.30 -7.68
C ILE A 316 1.59 14.41 -8.10
N LEU A 317 1.82 14.58 -9.41
CA LEU A 317 2.70 15.60 -9.95
C LEU A 317 2.28 17.01 -9.49
N PHE A 318 0.98 17.33 -9.57
CA PHE A 318 0.47 18.62 -9.16
C PHE A 318 0.48 18.80 -7.65
N CYS A 319 0.10 17.80 -6.86
CA CYS A 319 0.18 17.91 -5.40
C CYS A 319 1.64 18.10 -4.94
N GLY A 320 2.61 17.43 -5.56
CA GLY A 320 4.03 17.66 -5.30
C GLY A 320 4.51 19.04 -5.78
N ALA A 321 4.09 19.48 -6.97
CA ALA A 321 4.47 20.80 -7.50
C ALA A 321 3.84 21.96 -6.70
N LEU A 322 2.63 21.77 -6.17
CA LEU A 322 1.90 22.75 -5.36
C LEU A 322 2.35 22.76 -3.88
N GLU A 323 3.19 21.82 -3.46
CA GLU A 323 3.65 21.68 -2.07
C GLU A 323 4.24 22.99 -1.54
N ASN A 324 5.07 23.66 -2.35
CA ASN A 324 5.71 24.91 -1.97
C ASN A 324 4.97 26.16 -2.49
N LEU A 325 3.85 26.00 -3.21
CA LEU A 325 3.13 27.13 -3.79
C LEU A 325 2.40 27.95 -2.71
N PHE A 326 1.80 27.28 -1.73
CA PHE A 326 1.04 27.95 -0.65
C PHE A 326 1.89 28.31 0.56
N GLU A 327 3.09 27.74 0.69
CA GLU A 327 4.00 28.00 1.82
C GLU A 327 4.31 29.51 2.01
N PRO A 328 4.70 30.29 0.98
CA PRO A 328 4.92 31.72 1.14
C PRO A 328 3.63 32.50 1.48
N PHE A 329 2.47 32.06 0.98
CA PHE A 329 1.18 32.72 1.23
C PHE A 329 0.69 32.49 2.67
N ILE A 330 0.79 31.25 3.16
CA ILE A 330 0.40 30.88 4.54
C ILE A 330 1.39 31.46 5.55
N ALA A 331 2.69 31.41 5.28
CA ALA A 331 3.70 32.04 6.12
C ALA A 331 3.50 33.57 6.23
N GLY A 332 3.05 34.22 5.15
CA GLY A 332 2.66 35.63 5.16
C GLY A 332 1.44 35.94 6.05
N LEU A 333 0.45 35.04 6.08
CA LEU A 333 -0.73 35.17 6.95
C LEU A 333 -0.39 35.06 8.45
N PHE A 334 0.58 34.22 8.82
CA PHE A 334 1.03 34.09 10.21
C PHE A 334 1.96 35.22 10.65
N LYS A 335 2.89 35.67 9.80
CA LYS A 335 3.72 36.85 10.09
C LYS A 335 2.90 38.12 10.35
N ARG A 336 1.80 38.29 9.62
CA ARG A 336 0.90 39.46 9.79
C ARG A 336 0.14 39.47 11.12
N LYS A 337 0.18 38.38 11.89
CA LYS A 337 -0.48 38.23 13.19
C LYS A 337 0.46 38.50 14.38
N GLU A 338 1.78 38.50 14.16
CA GLU A 338 2.78 38.88 15.18
C GLU A 338 3.10 40.38 15.18
N ASP A 339 2.80 41.10 14.09
CA ASP A 339 2.99 42.56 13.94
C ASP A 339 1.78 43.42 14.41
N LYS A 340 0.87 42.86 15.24
CA LYS A 340 -0.25 43.58 15.86
C LYS A 340 -0.28 43.33 17.36
#